data_AF-A0A0A2VKB2-F1
#
_entry.id   AF-A0A0A2VKB2-F1
#
_cell.length_a   1.000
_cell.length_b   1.000
_cell.length_c   1.000
_cell.angle_alpha   90.00
_cell.angle_beta   90.00
_cell.angle_gamma   90.00
#
_symmetry.space_group_name_H-M   'P 1'
#
loop_
_entity.id
_entity.type
_entity.pdbx_description
1 polymer ?
#
loop_
_entity_poly.entity_id
_entity_poly.type
_entity_poly.pdbx_seq_one_letter_code
_entity_poly.pdbx_strand_id
1 'polypeptide(L)'
;MPVSPLAEARRNFIGEYKSLAGGKVAASLTVGFNASTDPTDVHSGLVITEWTYNGTDILKVWFGSDRPRLEQSIVRHGEDGKPRQVAFIASTYHQTPTYEAAGTTGPWTGFYYSNGDFVYTDQQRWAGQPVRELVFELDGKGAAVKCTPLYQGIELTKAKRTS
;
A
#
# COMPACT_ATOMS: atom_id res chain seq x y z
N MET A 1 17.71 -0.70 21.60
CA MET A 1 17.12 0.48 20.94
C MET A 1 16.01 -0.03 20.04
N PRO A 2 14.74 0.42 20.19
CA PRO A 2 13.70 0.09 19.22
C PRO A 2 14.10 0.63 17.84
N VAL A 3 13.82 -0.13 16.80
CA VAL A 3 14.04 0.29 15.41
C VAL A 3 13.01 1.39 15.11
N SER A 4 13.39 2.51 14.51
CA SER A 4 12.40 3.55 14.19
C SER A 4 11.41 3.04 13.14
N PRO A 5 10.13 3.46 13.16
CA PRO A 5 9.12 3.05 12.18
C PRO A 5 9.56 3.28 10.72
N LEU A 6 10.22 4.40 10.43
CA LEU A 6 10.80 4.68 9.12
C LEU A 6 11.92 3.67 8.75
N ALA A 7 12.78 3.30 9.70
CA ALA A 7 13.85 2.33 9.43
C ALA A 7 13.29 0.93 9.16
N GLU A 8 12.21 0.54 9.83
CA GLU A 8 11.46 -0.68 9.55
C GLU A 8 10.73 -0.62 8.20
N ALA A 9 9.97 0.43 7.92
CA ALA A 9 9.28 0.65 6.65
C ALA A 9 10.27 0.61 5.47
N ARG A 10 11.43 1.27 5.65
CA ARG A 10 12.50 1.28 4.65
C ARG A 10 13.10 -0.09 4.40
N ARG A 11 13.30 -0.87 5.46
CA ARG A 11 13.79 -2.24 5.35
C ARG A 11 12.77 -3.12 4.64
N ASN A 12 11.50 -3.00 4.99
CA ASN A 12 10.50 -3.97 4.58
C ASN A 12 9.87 -3.62 3.22
N PHE A 13 9.34 -2.41 3.02
CA PHE A 13 8.43 -2.12 1.89
C PHE A 13 8.90 -1.02 0.94
N ILE A 14 9.64 0.00 1.39
CA ILE A 14 10.10 1.09 0.50
C ILE A 14 10.98 0.52 -0.61
N GLY A 15 10.73 0.97 -1.84
CA GLY A 15 11.51 0.60 -3.01
C GLY A 15 10.72 0.68 -4.30
N GLU A 16 11.43 0.51 -5.41
CA GLU A 16 10.86 0.39 -6.74
C GLU A 16 10.63 -1.09 -7.06
N TYR A 17 9.46 -1.41 -7.58
CA TYR A 17 9.06 -2.75 -8.01
C TYR A 17 8.83 -2.72 -9.51
N LYS A 18 9.43 -3.63 -10.27
CA LYS A 18 9.35 -3.66 -11.73
C LYS A 18 8.92 -5.01 -12.25
N SER A 19 8.22 -5.01 -13.38
CA SER A 19 8.09 -6.22 -14.18
C SER A 19 9.47 -6.75 -14.58
N LEU A 20 9.59 -8.07 -14.74
CA LEU A 20 10.86 -8.70 -15.10
C LEU A 20 11.38 -8.18 -16.45
N ALA A 21 12.70 -8.03 -16.55
CA ALA A 21 13.37 -7.66 -17.79
C ALA A 21 13.05 -8.67 -18.90
N GLY A 22 12.61 -8.20 -20.07
CA GLY A 22 12.16 -9.05 -21.18
C GLY A 22 10.70 -9.52 -21.07
N GLY A 23 9.96 -9.10 -20.05
CA GLY A 23 8.51 -9.32 -19.98
C GLY A 23 7.74 -8.60 -21.08
N LYS A 24 6.54 -9.12 -21.41
CA LYS A 24 5.65 -8.53 -22.43
C LYS A 24 5.04 -7.17 -22.03
N VAL A 25 5.20 -6.77 -20.77
CA VAL A 25 4.62 -5.55 -20.18
C VAL A 25 5.70 -4.81 -19.42
N ALA A 26 5.79 -3.50 -19.64
CA ALA A 26 6.62 -2.60 -18.86
C ALA A 26 5.75 -1.98 -17.75
N ALA A 27 5.91 -2.45 -16.52
CA ALA A 27 5.17 -1.93 -15.38
C ALA A 27 6.11 -1.64 -14.21
N SER A 28 5.84 -0.55 -13.49
CA SER A 28 6.56 -0.21 -12.26
C SER A 28 5.63 0.33 -11.19
N LEU A 29 6.00 0.12 -9.94
CA LEU A 29 5.35 0.71 -8.78
C LEU A 29 6.42 1.10 -7.77
N THR A 30 6.39 2.34 -7.29
CA THR A 30 7.34 2.84 -6.30
C THR A 30 6.61 3.10 -4.98
N VAL A 31 7.07 2.42 -3.93
CA VAL A 31 6.62 2.65 -2.56
C VAL A 31 7.61 3.56 -1.86
N GLY A 32 7.11 4.70 -1.38
CA GLY A 32 7.84 5.65 -0.56
C GLY A 32 7.37 5.62 0.90
N PHE A 33 7.87 6.59 1.67
CA PHE A 33 7.40 6.86 3.02
C PHE A 33 7.06 8.33 3.14
N ASN A 34 5.88 8.61 3.68
CA ASN A 34 5.45 9.94 4.07
C ASN A 34 5.14 9.86 5.56
N ALA A 35 5.97 10.50 6.39
CA ALA A 35 5.67 10.64 7.81
C ALA A 35 4.36 11.42 7.91
N SER A 36 3.28 10.76 8.32
CA SER A 36 2.05 11.47 8.67
C SER A 36 2.42 12.55 9.68
N THR A 37 1.94 13.77 9.47
CA THR A 37 2.08 14.86 10.45
C THR A 37 1.21 14.62 11.68
N ASP A 38 0.22 13.74 11.58
CA ASP A 38 -0.55 13.22 12.70
C ASP A 38 0.09 11.90 13.17
N PRO A 39 0.75 11.89 14.35
CA PRO A 39 1.44 10.74 14.93
C PRO A 39 0.42 9.80 15.60
N THR A 40 -0.64 9.45 14.89
CA THR A 40 -1.56 8.44 15.36
C THR A 40 -0.93 7.10 14.98
N ASP A 41 -0.78 6.19 15.95
CA ASP A 41 -0.12 4.87 15.80
C ASP A 41 -0.81 3.93 14.78
N VAL A 42 -1.77 4.45 14.01
CA VAL A 42 -2.65 3.71 13.10
C VAL A 42 -2.12 3.68 11.66
N HIS A 43 -1.16 4.53 11.29
CA HIS A 43 -0.72 4.66 9.90
C HIS A 43 0.65 4.03 9.65
N SER A 44 0.77 3.21 8.58
CA SER A 44 2.04 2.61 8.16
C SER A 44 3.08 3.63 7.68
N GLY A 45 2.65 4.85 7.36
CA GLY A 45 3.46 5.88 6.72
C GLY A 45 3.89 5.55 5.28
N LEU A 46 3.48 4.40 4.74
CA LEU A 46 3.81 3.97 3.39
C LEU A 46 2.88 4.65 2.37
N VAL A 47 3.44 5.09 1.25
CA VAL A 47 2.69 5.74 0.16
C VAL A 47 3.14 5.22 -1.20
N ILE A 48 2.24 5.22 -2.18
CA ILE A 48 2.61 5.04 -3.58
C ILE A 48 3.06 6.39 -4.12
N THR A 49 4.29 6.47 -4.61
CA THR A 49 4.83 7.70 -5.20
C THR A 49 4.84 7.68 -6.72
N GLU A 50 4.88 6.50 -7.32
CA GLU A 50 4.83 6.30 -8.77
C GLU A 50 4.15 4.96 -9.06
N TRP A 51 3.35 4.91 -10.14
CA TRP A 51 2.80 3.65 -10.65
C TRP A 51 2.59 3.78 -12.15
N THR A 52 3.28 2.96 -12.93
CA THR A 52 3.21 2.98 -14.39
C THR A 52 2.88 1.61 -14.98
N TYR A 53 2.20 1.62 -16.12
CA TYR A 53 1.89 0.44 -16.92
C TYR A 53 1.91 0.79 -18.40
N ASN A 54 2.83 0.20 -19.16
CA ASN A 54 3.06 0.45 -20.59
C ASN A 54 3.07 1.95 -20.94
N GLY A 55 3.79 2.75 -20.15
CA GLY A 55 3.91 4.20 -20.32
C GLY A 55 2.70 5.01 -19.82
N THR A 56 1.64 4.36 -19.34
CA THR A 56 0.50 5.03 -18.69
C THR A 56 0.81 5.26 -17.22
N ASP A 57 0.58 6.49 -16.75
CA ASP A 57 0.63 6.83 -15.32
C ASP A 57 -0.66 6.36 -14.64
N ILE A 58 -0.58 5.17 -14.05
CA ILE A 58 -1.68 4.53 -13.33
C ILE A 58 -2.03 5.28 -12.06
N LEU A 59 -1.02 5.88 -11.41
CA LEU A 59 -1.25 6.68 -10.22
C LEU A 59 -2.18 7.84 -10.55
N LYS A 60 -1.92 8.53 -11.66
CA LYS A 60 -2.78 9.63 -12.13
C LYS A 60 -4.16 9.17 -12.58
N VAL A 61 -4.27 8.02 -13.23
CA VAL A 61 -5.57 7.47 -13.69
C VAL A 61 -6.52 7.23 -12.52
N TRP A 62 -6.03 6.62 -11.43
CA TRP A 62 -6.90 6.20 -10.33
C TRP A 62 -6.95 7.19 -9.15
N PHE A 63 -5.90 8.00 -8.99
CA PHE A 63 -5.71 8.85 -7.81
C PHE A 63 -5.43 10.32 -8.15
N GLY A 64 -5.41 10.69 -9.44
CA GLY A 64 -5.20 12.07 -9.87
C GLY A 64 -3.84 12.62 -9.42
N SER A 65 -3.84 13.66 -8.59
CA SER A 65 -2.62 14.24 -8.01
C SER A 65 -2.22 13.64 -6.67
N ASP A 66 -3.03 12.73 -6.12
CA ASP A 66 -2.85 12.24 -4.76
C ASP A 66 -1.78 11.14 -4.68
N ARG A 67 -1.15 11.05 -3.50
CA ARG A 67 -0.24 9.97 -3.15
C ARG A 67 -0.96 9.04 -2.17
N PRO A 68 -1.61 7.97 -2.65
CA PRO A 68 -2.39 7.11 -1.79
C PRO A 68 -1.48 6.42 -0.77
N ARG A 69 -1.98 6.36 0.47
CA ARG A 69 -1.35 5.63 1.57
C ARG A 69 -1.65 4.15 1.43
N LEU A 70 -0.75 3.31 1.93
CA LEU A 70 -0.94 1.87 2.00
C LEU A 70 -1.48 1.49 3.38
N GLU A 71 -2.77 1.21 3.43
CA GLU A 71 -3.46 0.74 4.63
C GLU A 71 -3.44 -0.80 4.65
N GLN A 72 -2.95 -1.40 5.73
CA GLN A 72 -2.84 -2.85 5.82
C GLN A 72 -4.23 -3.48 5.90
N SER A 73 -4.49 -4.50 5.07
CA SER A 73 -5.79 -5.20 5.04
C SER A 73 -5.66 -6.64 5.55
N ILE A 74 -4.93 -7.50 4.84
CA ILE A 74 -4.82 -8.93 5.16
C ILE A 74 -3.36 -9.32 5.35
N VAL A 75 -3.06 -10.08 6.40
CA VAL A 75 -1.75 -10.71 6.61
C VAL A 75 -1.92 -12.22 6.53
N ARG A 76 -1.21 -12.86 5.59
CA ARG A 76 -1.12 -14.32 5.51
C ARG A 76 0.20 -14.79 6.10
N HIS A 77 0.08 -15.71 7.04
CA HIS A 77 1.21 -16.31 7.74
C HIS A 77 1.61 -17.63 7.07
N GLY A 78 2.89 -17.95 7.11
CA GLY A 78 3.40 -19.27 6.76
C GLY A 78 3.21 -20.28 7.89
N GLU A 79 3.62 -21.53 7.65
CA GLU A 79 3.58 -22.60 8.66
C GLU A 79 4.41 -22.29 9.91
N ASP A 80 5.43 -21.44 9.78
CA ASP A 80 6.27 -20.95 10.88
C ASP A 80 5.62 -19.82 11.69
N GLY A 81 4.36 -19.47 11.39
CA GLY A 81 3.62 -18.40 12.04
C GLY A 81 4.11 -17.00 11.67
N LYS A 82 5.04 -16.85 10.72
CA LYS A 82 5.57 -15.55 10.30
C LYS A 82 4.82 -15.00 9.08
N PRO A 83 4.66 -13.67 8.95
CA PRO A 83 4.09 -13.07 7.75
C PRO A 83 4.86 -13.48 6.48
N ARG A 84 4.13 -14.01 5.49
CA ARG A 84 4.67 -14.35 4.16
C ARG A 84 4.05 -13.51 3.06
N GLN A 85 2.86 -12.99 3.29
CA GLN A 85 2.19 -12.10 2.37
C GLN A 85 1.37 -11.07 3.15
N VAL A 86 1.38 -9.83 2.66
CA VAL A 86 0.57 -8.75 3.21
C VAL A 86 -0.14 -8.04 2.06
N ALA A 87 -1.45 -7.90 2.17
CA ALA A 87 -2.24 -7.07 1.27
C ALA A 87 -2.40 -5.67 1.86
N PHE A 88 -2.25 -4.66 1.01
CA PHE A 88 -2.55 -3.27 1.32
C PHE A 88 -3.62 -2.74 0.37
N ILE A 89 -4.43 -1.83 0.89
CA ILE A 89 -5.37 -1.04 0.09
C ILE A 89 -4.78 0.36 -0.07
N ALA A 90 -4.67 0.81 -1.32
CA ALA A 90 -4.25 2.16 -1.67
C ALA A 90 -5.40 3.15 -1.40
N SER A 91 -5.25 3.96 -0.34
CA SER A 91 -6.28 4.88 0.13
C SER A 91 -5.86 6.34 0.00
N THR A 92 -6.80 7.18 -0.45
CA THR A 92 -6.67 8.65 -0.42
C THR A 92 -7.60 9.27 0.62
N TYR A 93 -8.43 8.47 1.28
CA TYR A 93 -9.35 8.98 2.30
C TYR A 93 -8.59 9.36 3.55
N HIS A 94 -9.01 10.41 4.24
CA HIS A 94 -8.45 10.72 5.55
C HIS A 94 -8.94 9.67 6.56
N GLN A 95 -8.04 8.88 7.14
CA GLN A 95 -8.38 8.10 8.32
C GLN A 95 -8.29 9.02 9.53
N THR A 96 -9.44 9.52 9.99
CA THR A 96 -9.51 10.23 11.27
C THR A 96 -9.54 9.20 12.40
N PRO A 97 -8.75 9.34 13.46
CA PRO A 97 -8.93 8.54 14.66
C PRO A 97 -10.38 8.66 15.12
N THR A 98 -11.01 7.52 15.39
CA THR A 98 -12.42 7.43 15.81
C THR A 98 -12.73 8.39 16.97
N TYR A 99 -11.72 8.69 17.80
CA TYR A 99 -11.82 9.58 18.95
C TYR A 99 -11.39 11.05 18.70
N GLU A 100 -10.56 11.36 17.72
CA GLU A 100 -10.24 12.77 17.38
C GLU A 100 -11.40 13.45 16.66
N ALA A 101 -12.09 12.73 15.76
CA ALA A 101 -13.32 13.21 15.15
C ALA A 101 -14.49 13.37 16.16
N ALA A 102 -14.38 12.73 17.33
CA ALA A 102 -15.34 12.85 18.41
C ALA A 102 -15.34 14.23 19.09
N GLY A 103 -14.30 15.06 18.87
CA GLY A 103 -14.21 16.40 19.44
C GLY A 103 -15.25 17.41 18.91
N THR A 104 -15.74 17.24 17.68
CA THR A 104 -16.69 18.18 17.05
C THR A 104 -17.91 17.52 16.42
N THR A 105 -17.81 16.25 15.98
CA THR A 105 -18.85 15.61 15.14
C THR A 105 -19.32 14.25 15.67
N GLY A 106 -18.69 13.76 16.74
CA GLY A 106 -19.05 12.52 17.42
C GLY A 106 -18.24 11.30 16.95
N PRO A 107 -18.16 10.24 17.78
CA PRO A 107 -17.27 9.09 17.57
C PRO A 107 -17.62 8.27 16.33
N TRP A 108 -18.82 8.43 15.79
CA TRP A 108 -19.28 7.73 14.60
C TRP A 108 -18.65 8.27 13.31
N THR A 109 -18.21 9.53 13.28
CA THR A 109 -17.65 10.17 12.08
C THR A 109 -16.35 9.50 11.63
N GLY A 110 -15.45 9.18 12.57
CA GLY A 110 -14.23 8.44 12.22
C GLY A 110 -14.50 7.00 11.80
N PHE A 111 -15.54 6.36 12.36
CA PHE A 111 -16.01 5.06 11.89
C PHE A 111 -16.55 5.13 10.45
N TYR A 112 -17.25 6.20 10.07
CA TYR A 112 -17.71 6.41 8.69
C TYR A 112 -16.57 6.64 7.71
N TYR A 113 -15.50 7.34 8.09
CA TYR A 113 -14.33 7.50 7.22
C TYR A 113 -13.50 6.20 7.12
N SER A 114 -13.25 5.50 8.23
CA SER A 114 -12.48 4.24 8.22
C SER A 114 -13.22 3.10 7.52
N ASN A 115 -14.51 2.90 7.81
CA ASN A 115 -15.29 1.87 7.13
C ASN A 115 -15.75 2.30 5.75
N GLY A 116 -16.01 3.59 5.55
CA GLY A 116 -16.24 4.15 4.23
C GLY A 116 -15.05 3.90 3.33
N ASP A 117 -13.82 4.05 3.82
CA ASP A 117 -12.63 3.71 3.06
C ASP A 117 -12.67 2.25 2.59
N PHE A 118 -12.87 1.28 3.48
CA PHE A 118 -13.00 -0.14 3.09
C PHE A 118 -14.18 -0.40 2.12
N VAL A 119 -15.35 0.20 2.37
CA VAL A 119 -16.57 -0.01 1.57
C VAL A 119 -16.46 0.64 0.18
N TYR A 120 -15.89 1.84 0.08
CA TYR A 120 -15.79 2.59 -1.17
C TYR A 120 -14.55 2.22 -1.98
N THR A 121 -13.47 1.75 -1.35
CA THR A 121 -12.29 1.24 -2.09
C THR A 121 -12.56 -0.11 -2.74
N ASP A 122 -13.33 -1.01 -2.13
CA ASP A 122 -13.71 -2.30 -2.73
C ASP A 122 -14.70 -2.16 -3.90
N GLN A 123 -15.36 -1.00 -4.04
CA GLN A 123 -16.26 -0.70 -5.16
C GLN A 123 -15.51 -0.28 -6.44
N GLN A 124 -14.27 0.16 -6.35
CA GLN A 124 -13.48 0.53 -7.54
C GLN A 124 -12.85 -0.71 -8.16
N ARG A 125 -13.50 -1.24 -9.21
CA ARG A 125 -13.10 -2.48 -9.88
C ARG A 125 -12.86 -2.29 -11.37
N TRP A 126 -11.87 -3.01 -11.88
CA TRP A 126 -11.59 -3.15 -13.32
C TRP A 126 -11.61 -4.63 -13.69
N ALA A 127 -12.41 -5.01 -14.68
CA ALA A 127 -12.61 -6.41 -15.06
C ALA A 127 -12.96 -7.34 -13.86
N GLY A 128 -13.71 -6.82 -12.89
CA GLY A 128 -14.11 -7.54 -11.66
C GLY A 128 -13.06 -7.56 -10.54
N GLN A 129 -11.85 -7.06 -10.78
CA GLN A 129 -10.73 -7.03 -9.82
C GLN A 129 -10.59 -5.66 -9.13
N PRO A 130 -10.21 -5.60 -7.85
CA PRO A 130 -10.03 -4.34 -7.13
C PRO A 130 -8.81 -3.56 -7.64
N VAL A 131 -9.00 -2.29 -8.01
CA VAL A 131 -7.91 -1.47 -8.58
C VAL A 131 -6.92 -0.94 -7.55
N ARG A 132 -7.30 -0.98 -6.27
CA ARG A 132 -6.54 -0.42 -5.14
C ARG A 132 -5.78 -1.45 -4.33
N GLU A 133 -6.01 -2.73 -4.56
CA GLU A 133 -5.39 -3.79 -3.75
C GLU A 133 -4.01 -4.18 -4.31
N LEU A 134 -3.02 -4.11 -3.43
CA LEU A 134 -1.63 -4.50 -3.68
C LEU A 134 -1.25 -5.63 -2.75
N VAL A 135 -0.79 -6.74 -3.31
CA VAL A 135 -0.36 -7.91 -2.55
C VAL A 135 1.15 -8.03 -2.57
N PHE A 136 1.78 -7.95 -1.41
CA PHE A 136 3.23 -8.05 -1.27
C PHE A 136 3.62 -9.43 -0.76
N GLU A 137 4.56 -10.08 -1.44
CA GLU A 137 5.21 -11.29 -0.95
C GLU A 137 6.47 -10.91 -0.15
N LEU A 138 6.65 -11.53 1.01
CA LEU A 138 7.72 -11.24 1.95
C LEU A 138 8.77 -12.37 1.99
N ASP A 139 10.04 -12.00 2.15
CA ASP A 139 11.10 -12.94 2.44
C ASP A 139 11.06 -13.44 3.90
N GLY A 140 11.97 -14.36 4.25
CA GLY A 140 12.07 -14.91 5.61
C GLY A 140 12.43 -13.90 6.71
N LYS A 141 12.77 -12.66 6.35
CA LYS A 141 13.03 -11.54 7.26
C LYS A 141 11.88 -10.54 7.31
N GLY A 142 10.79 -10.79 6.59
CA GLY A 142 9.63 -9.90 6.50
C GLY A 142 9.80 -8.74 5.52
N ALA A 143 10.85 -8.75 4.68
CA ALA A 143 11.03 -7.73 3.66
C ALA A 143 10.29 -8.10 2.38
N ALA A 144 9.54 -7.16 1.81
CA ALA A 144 8.86 -7.35 0.55
C ALA A 144 9.86 -7.59 -0.57
N VAL A 145 9.62 -8.65 -1.35
CA VAL A 145 10.42 -9.03 -2.53
C VAL A 145 9.63 -8.88 -3.82
N LYS A 146 8.30 -8.96 -3.73
CA LYS A 146 7.39 -8.77 -4.86
C LYS A 146 6.17 -7.97 -4.44
N CYS A 147 5.54 -7.33 -5.42
CA CYS A 147 4.25 -6.67 -5.31
C CYS A 147 3.40 -7.05 -6.52
N THR A 148 2.16 -7.45 -6.29
CA THR A 148 1.18 -7.79 -7.32
C THR A 148 -0.02 -6.88 -7.16
N PRO A 149 -0.20 -5.88 -8.04
CA PRO A 149 -1.46 -5.14 -8.11
C PRO A 149 -2.55 -6.03 -8.70
N LEU A 150 -3.62 -6.29 -7.95
CA LEU A 150 -4.57 -7.36 -8.29
C LEU A 150 -5.26 -7.15 -9.64
N TYR A 151 -5.69 -5.93 -9.95
CA TYR A 151 -6.36 -5.66 -11.22
C TYR A 151 -5.45 -5.82 -12.45
N GLN A 152 -4.14 -5.68 -12.29
CA GLN A 152 -3.17 -5.91 -13.37
C GLN A 152 -2.79 -7.39 -13.45
N GLY A 153 -2.78 -8.10 -12.32
CA GLY A 153 -2.34 -9.49 -12.23
C GLY A 153 -0.87 -9.69 -12.60
N ILE A 154 -0.06 -8.63 -12.52
CA ILE A 154 1.35 -8.64 -12.88
C ILE A 154 2.19 -8.68 -11.61
N GLU A 155 3.10 -9.64 -11.56
CA GLU A 155 4.12 -9.70 -10.53
C GLU A 155 5.22 -8.67 -10.82
N LEU A 156 5.43 -7.77 -9.87
CA LEU A 156 6.52 -6.80 -9.86
C LEU A 156 7.57 -7.22 -8.84
N THR A 157 8.82 -7.38 -9.26
CA THR A 157 9.93 -7.72 -8.36
C THR A 157 10.59 -6.46 -7.84
N LYS A 158 10.91 -6.43 -6.54
CA LYS A 158 11.61 -5.31 -5.92
C LYS A 158 13.02 -5.18 -6.52
N ALA A 159 13.36 -4.00 -7.03
CA ALA A 159 14.67 -3.71 -7.56
C ALA A 159 15.73 -3.85 -6.45
N LYS A 160 16.83 -4.54 -6.75
CA LYS A 160 17.99 -4.55 -5.87
C LYS A 160 18.57 -3.14 -5.82
N ARG A 161 18.85 -2.63 -4.61
CA ARG A 161 19.61 -1.38 -4.47
C ARG A 161 20.99 -1.61 -5.08
N THR A 162 21.30 -0.94 -6.18
CA THR A 162 22.68 -0.75 -6.62
C THR A 162 23.36 0.10 -5.55
N SER A 163 24.27 -0.52 -4.82
CA SER A 163 25.18 0.11 -3.86
C SER A 163 26.13 1.07 -4.57
#